data_AF-A0A959PN35-F1
#
_entry.id   AF-A0A959PN35-F1
#
_cell.length_a   1.000
_cell.length_b   1.000
_cell.length_c   1.000
_cell.angle_alpha   90.00
_cell.angle_beta   90.00
_cell.angle_gamma   90.00
#
_symmetry.space_group_name_H-M   'P 1'
#
loop_
_entity.id
_entity.type
_entity.pdbx_description
1 polymer ?
#
loop_
_entity_poly.entity_id
_entity_poly.type
_entity_poly.pdbx_seq_one_letter_code
_entity_poly.pdbx_strand_id
1 'polypeptide(L)' 'MKSLIHLFLGALVMLALSQCQSGAKDVKFEIETPYGTMQGILYKETPLHQANFIKLAKAGYYDGLLFHRVMP' A
#
# COMPACT_ATOMS: atom_id res chain seq x y z
N MET A 1 15.92 -40.98 17.92
CA MET A 1 16.51 -39.61 17.90
C MET A 1 16.49 -38.96 16.52
N LYS A 2 16.80 -39.67 15.42
CA LYS A 2 16.76 -39.12 14.05
C LYS A 2 15.35 -38.72 13.56
N SER A 3 14.34 -39.51 13.89
CA SER A 3 12.92 -39.21 13.60
C SER A 3 12.42 -37.91 14.24
N LEU A 4 12.89 -37.60 15.46
CA LEU A 4 12.54 -36.35 16.17
C LEU A 4 13.18 -35.11 15.53
N ILE A 5 14.38 -35.26 14.97
CA ILE A 5 15.08 -34.20 14.22
C ILE A 5 14.37 -33.90 12.89
N HIS A 6 13.87 -34.92 12.19
CA HIS A 6 13.08 -34.71 10.98
C HIS A 6 11.73 -34.04 11.26
N LEU A 7 11.10 -34.34 12.40
CA LEU A 7 9.87 -33.70 12.84
C LEU A 7 10.07 -32.20 13.13
N PHE A 8 11.17 -31.85 13.81
CA PHE A 8 11.55 -30.46 14.07
C PHE A 8 11.98 -29.70 12.80
N LEU A 9 12.68 -30.36 11.88
CA LEU A 9 13.10 -29.77 10.60
C LEU A 9 11.90 -29.51 9.67
N GLY A 10 10.90 -30.40 9.67
CA GLY A 10 9.65 -30.21 8.94
C GLY A 10 8.80 -29.03 9.49
N ALA A 11 8.77 -28.85 10.81
CA ALA A 11 8.07 -27.74 11.44
C ALA A 11 8.73 -26.37 11.13
N LEU A 12 10.06 -26.32 11.04
CA LEU A 12 10.81 -25.11 10.67
C LEU A 12 10.56 -24.70 9.21
N VAL A 13 10.41 -25.67 8.30
CA VAL A 13 10.09 -25.43 6.88
C VAL A 13 8.64 -24.94 6.70
N MET A 14 7.68 -25.46 7.46
CA MET A 14 6.29 -24.99 7.43
C MET A 14 6.12 -23.56 7.98
N LEU A 15 6.93 -23.16 8.98
CA LEU A 15 6.92 -21.79 9.50
C LEU A 15 7.46 -20.78 8.47
N ALA A 16 8.42 -21.18 7.64
CA ALA A 16 8.99 -20.33 6.58
C ALA A 16 8.04 -20.11 5.39
N LEU A 17 7.12 -21.06 5.14
CA LEU A 17 6.12 -20.97 4.06
C LEU A 17 4.88 -20.14 4.44
N SER A 18 4.78 -19.65 5.68
CA SER A 18 3.70 -18.77 6.14
C SER A 18 3.97 -17.28 5.88
N GLN A 19 4.93 -16.94 5.02
CA GLN A 19 5.01 -15.57 4.50
C GLN A 19 3.82 -15.32 3.57
N CYS A 20 2.74 -14.83 4.18
CA CYS A 20 1.53 -14.37 3.54
C CYS A 20 1.90 -13.36 2.43
N GLN A 21 1.68 -13.74 1.17
CA GLN A 21 1.67 -12.79 0.06
C GLN A 21 0.44 -11.89 0.22
N SER A 22 0.57 -10.85 1.05
CA SER A 22 -0.28 -9.68 0.93
C SER A 22 0.15 -8.94 -0.34
N GLY A 23 -0.40 -9.33 -1.49
CA GLY A 23 -0.26 -8.54 -2.71
C GLY A 23 -0.66 -7.10 -2.43
N ALA A 24 0.12 -6.14 -2.96
CA ALA A 24 -0.21 -4.73 -2.84
C ALA A 24 -1.68 -4.52 -3.26
N LYS A 25 -2.45 -3.80 -2.44
CA LYS A 25 -3.86 -3.54 -2.69
C LYS A 25 -4.02 -2.16 -3.30
N ASP A 26 -5.09 -1.98 -4.06
CA ASP A 26 -5.48 -0.66 -4.51
C ASP A 26 -5.85 0.20 -3.29
N VAL A 27 -5.48 1.47 -3.34
CA VAL A 27 -5.71 2.42 -2.24
C VAL A 27 -6.68 3.49 -2.70
N LYS A 28 -7.76 3.67 -1.95
CA LYS A 28 -8.70 4.77 -2.16
C LYS A 28 -8.22 6.01 -1.40
N PHE A 29 -8.42 7.17 -2.00
CA PHE A 29 -8.13 8.46 -1.37
C PHE A 29 -9.20 9.48 -1.74
N GLU A 30 -9.27 10.53 -0.93
CA GLU A 30 -10.15 11.67 -1.14
C GLU A 30 -9.32 12.96 -1.20
N ILE A 31 -9.78 13.92 -2.00
CA ILE A 31 -9.24 15.28 -2.02
C ILE A 31 -10.42 16.21 -1.71
N GLU A 32 -10.35 16.86 -0.56
CA GLU A 32 -11.31 17.89 -0.18
C GLU A 32 -10.92 19.23 -0.78
N THR A 33 -11.88 19.87 -1.45
CA THR A 33 -11.70 21.20 -2.04
C THR A 33 -12.89 22.09 -1.69
N PRO A 34 -12.78 23.42 -1.86
CA PRO A 34 -13.93 24.32 -1.72
C PRO A 34 -15.10 24.02 -2.68
N TYR A 35 -14.85 23.28 -3.76
CA TYR A 35 -15.84 22.92 -4.77
C TYR A 35 -16.43 21.51 -4.57
N GLY A 36 -15.99 20.79 -3.53
CA GLY A 36 -16.45 19.45 -3.18
C GLY A 36 -15.32 18.45 -2.97
N THR A 37 -15.71 17.21 -2.65
CA THR A 37 -14.79 16.09 -2.41
C THR A 37 -14.64 15.24 -3.67
N MET A 38 -13.41 15.05 -4.11
CA MET A 38 -13.07 14.13 -5.21
C MET A 38 -12.57 12.80 -4.63
N GLN A 39 -13.00 11.68 -5.22
CA GLN A 39 -12.51 10.35 -4.85
C GLN A 39 -11.63 9.79 -5.95
N GLY A 40 -10.53 9.14 -5.57
CA GLY A 40 -9.59 8.51 -6.50
C GLY A 40 -9.11 7.14 -6.02
N ILE A 41 -8.53 6.37 -6.94
CA ILE A 41 -7.93 5.06 -6.67
C ILE A 41 -6.49 5.08 -7.16
N LEU A 42 -5.57 4.67 -6.29
CA LEU A 42 -4.19 4.35 -6.63
C LEU A 42 -4.08 2.86 -6.85
N TYR A 43 -3.85 2.50 -8.11
CA TYR A 43 -3.66 1.13 -8.57
C TYR A 43 -2.34 0.53 -8.09
N LYS A 44 -2.39 -0.71 -7.59
CA LYS A 44 -1.25 -1.47 -7.06
C LYS A 44 -0.14 -1.73 -8.08
N GLU A 45 -0.44 -1.62 -9.36
CA GLU A 45 0.48 -1.79 -10.50
C GLU A 45 1.61 -0.75 -10.49
N THR A 46 1.45 0.35 -9.73
CA THR A 46 2.44 1.43 -9.61
C THR A 46 2.96 1.60 -8.17
N PRO A 47 3.67 0.58 -7.59
CA PRO A 47 3.95 0.52 -6.16
C PRO A 47 4.80 1.70 -5.65
N LEU A 48 5.78 2.16 -6.44
CA LEU A 48 6.62 3.30 -6.06
C LEU A 48 5.84 4.63 -6.06
N HIS A 49 4.96 4.82 -7.05
CA HIS A 49 4.12 6.00 -7.14
C HIS A 49 3.07 6.02 -6.02
N GLN A 50 2.39 4.90 -5.80
CA GLN A 50 1.43 4.71 -4.72
C GLN A 50 2.07 5.01 -3.35
N ALA A 51 3.25 4.44 -3.08
CA ALA A 51 3.97 4.68 -1.82
C ALA A 51 4.34 6.16 -1.63
N ASN A 52 4.82 6.83 -2.69
CA ASN A 52 5.18 8.24 -2.63
C ASN A 52 3.95 9.15 -2.41
N PHE A 53 2.86 8.91 -3.13
CA PHE A 53 1.63 9.68 -2.98
C PHE A 53 1.08 9.54 -1.56
N ILE A 54 0.99 8.32 -1.03
CA ILE A 54 0.50 8.05 0.33
C ILE A 54 1.38 8.73 1.38
N LYS A 55 2.71 8.68 1.20
CA LYS A 55 3.66 9.35 2.09
C LYS A 55 3.40 10.86 2.14
N LEU A 56 3.27 11.52 0.99
CA LEU A 56 3.04 12.96 0.91
C LEU A 56 1.67 13.35 1.45
N ALA A 57 0.62 12.59 1.11
CA ALA A 57 -0.73 12.81 1.62
C ALA A 57 -0.80 12.71 3.15
N LYS A 58 -0.21 11.65 3.73
CA LYS A 58 -0.14 11.49 5.20
C LYS A 58 0.68 12.57 5.90
N ALA A 59 1.61 13.21 5.20
CA ALA A 59 2.39 14.32 5.71
C ALA A 59 1.67 15.68 5.56
N GLY A 60 0.43 15.72 5.04
CA GLY A 60 -0.31 16.97 4.79
C GLY A 60 0.30 17.83 3.68
N TYR A 61 1.17 17.27 2.83
CA TYR A 61 1.90 18.04 1.83
C TYR A 61 0.98 18.74 0.82
N TYR A 62 -0.17 18.15 0.52
CA TYR A 62 -1.13 18.68 -0.45
C TYR A 62 -2.11 19.69 0.17
N ASP A 63 -2.12 19.85 1.49
CA ASP A 63 -3.08 20.69 2.19
C ASP A 63 -2.82 22.16 1.86
N GLY A 64 -3.86 22.86 1.41
CA GLY A 64 -3.78 24.28 1.01
C GLY A 64 -3.15 24.53 -0.36
N LEU A 65 -2.73 23.48 -1.10
CA LEU A 65 -2.29 23.65 -2.48
C LEU A 65 -3.47 23.89 -3.43
N LEU A 66 -3.21 24.63 -4.51
CA LEU A 66 -4.17 24.94 -5.56
C LEU A 66 -3.88 24.12 -6.83
N PHE A 67 -4.91 23.78 -7.60
CA PHE A 67 -4.74 23.30 -8.97
C PHE A 67 -4.27 24.44 -9.86
N HIS A 68 -2.96 24.54 -10.06
CA HIS A 68 -2.35 25.65 -10.81
C HIS A 68 -2.65 25.62 -12.32
N ARG A 69 -3.22 24.53 -12.84
CA ARG A 69 -3.60 24.40 -14.26
C ARG A 69 -4.91 23.63 -14.41
N VAL A 70 -5.86 24.25 -15.11
CA VAL A 70 -7.17 23.69 -15.48
C VAL A 70 -7.42 24.01 -16.96
N MET A 71 -7.77 23.00 -17.75
CA MET A 71 -8.08 23.14 -19.18
C MET A 71 -9.46 22.50 -19.45
N PRO A 72 -10.41 23.20 -20.09
CA PRO A 72 -11.71 22.64 -20.48
C PRO A 72 -11.64 21.61 -21.60
#